data_AF-A0A358EL18-F1
#
_entry.id   AF-A0A358EL18-F1
#
_cell.length_a   1.000
_cell.length_b   1.000
_cell.length_c   1.000
_cell.angle_alpha   90.00
_cell.angle_beta   90.00
_cell.angle_gamma   90.00
#
_symmetry.space_group_name_H-M   'P 1'
#
loop_
_entity.id
_entity.type
_entity.pdbx_description
1 polymer ?
#
loop_
_entity_poly.entity_id
_entity_poly.type
_entity_poly.pdbx_seq_one_letter_code
_entity_poly.pdbx_strand_id
1 'polypeptide(L)' 'LKNVASDVKYAAIKKKLNTQLMTELKRTKDPRVTGDGSTFDKPPFVSEFKRPQRNRPNKK' A
#
# COMPACT_ATOMS: atom_id res chain seq x y z
N LEU A 1 -11.51 -16.14 -2.16
CA LEU A 1 -11.44 -14.75 -2.67
C LEU A 1 -10.68 -14.76 -4.00
N LYS A 2 -11.17 -14.09 -5.06
CA LYS A 2 -10.49 -14.05 -6.37
C LYS A 2 -10.13 -12.59 -6.72
N ASN A 3 -8.84 -12.27 -6.75
CA ASN A 3 -8.36 -10.94 -7.16
C ASN A 3 -8.41 -10.82 -8.68
N VAL A 4 -9.04 -9.77 -9.20
CA VAL A 4 -9.22 -9.50 -10.64
C VAL A 4 -8.43 -8.28 -11.13
N ALA A 5 -7.57 -7.69 -10.29
CA ALA A 5 -6.85 -6.46 -10.61
C ALA A 5 -5.88 -6.59 -11.80
N SER A 6 -5.44 -7.80 -12.12
CA SER A 6 -4.54 -8.09 -13.25
C SER A 6 -5.27 -8.64 -14.48
N ASP A 7 -6.58 -8.88 -14.38
CA ASP A 7 -7.37 -9.42 -15.48
C ASP A 7 -7.76 -8.29 -16.45
N VAL A 8 -7.35 -8.45 -17.71
CA VAL A 8 -7.55 -7.48 -18.80
C VAL A 8 -9.04 -7.18 -19.01
N LYS A 9 -9.93 -8.15 -18.75
CA LYS A 9 -11.38 -7.96 -18.85
C LYS A 9 -11.88 -6.81 -17.97
N TYR A 10 -11.19 -6.53 -16.87
CA TYR A 10 -11.55 -5.51 -15.89
C TYR A 10 -10.69 -4.24 -16.00
N ALA A 11 -9.87 -4.10 -17.04
CA ALA A 11 -8.96 -2.95 -17.20
C ALA A 11 -9.71 -1.60 -17.22
N ALA A 12 -10.86 -1.53 -17.90
CA ALA A 12 -11.67 -0.32 -17.99
C ALA A 12 -12.21 0.12 -16.62
N ILE A 13 -12.78 -0.81 -15.85
CA ILE A 13 -13.31 -0.51 -14.51
C ILE A 13 -12.18 -0.20 -13.52
N LYS A 14 -11.04 -0.88 -13.62
CA LYS A 14 -9.83 -0.58 -12.83
C LYS A 14 -9.36 0.86 -13.06
N LYS A 15 -9.33 1.31 -14.32
CA LYS A 15 -8.96 2.70 -14.66
C LYS A 15 -9.96 3.70 -14.07
N LYS A 16 -11.26 3.44 -14.21
CA LYS A 16 -12.31 4.31 -13.63
C LYS A 16 -12.17 4.44 -12.11
N LEU A 17 -12.01 3.31 -11.41
CA LEU A 17 -11.87 3.28 -9.96
C LEU A 17 -10.58 3.97 -9.49
N ASN A 18 -9.48 3.78 -10.22
CA ASN A 18 -8.23 4.49 -9.94
C ASN A 18 -8.42 6.01 -10.04
N THR A 19 -9.06 6.51 -11.10
CA THR A 19 -9.34 7.94 -11.25
C THR A 19 -10.20 8.46 -10.10
N GLN A 20 -11.29 7.75 -9.75
CA GLN A 20 -12.17 8.16 -8.63
C GLN A 20 -11.41 8.22 -7.31
N LEU A 21 -10.61 7.19 -7.00
CA LEU A 21 -9.77 7.16 -5.82
C LEU A 21 -8.79 8.33 -5.78
N MET A 22 -8.03 8.54 -6.86
CA MET A 22 -7.02 9.60 -6.90
C MET A 22 -7.62 11.01 -6.82
N THR A 23 -8.82 11.22 -7.38
CA THR A 23 -9.56 12.48 -7.23
C THR A 23 -9.90 12.74 -5.76
N GLU A 24 -10.43 11.74 -5.05
CA GLU A 24 -10.78 11.88 -3.64
C GLU A 24 -9.54 12.12 -2.77
N LEU A 25 -8.47 11.34 -2.96
CA LEU A 25 -7.23 11.51 -2.20
C LEU A 25 -6.61 12.90 -2.38
N LYS A 26 -6.67 13.46 -3.60
CA LYS A 26 -6.23 14.85 -3.86
C LYS A 26 -7.17 15.87 -3.21
N ARG A 27 -8.49 15.66 -3.30
CA ARG A 27 -9.51 16.54 -2.70
C ARG A 27 -9.32 16.66 -1.19
N THR A 28 -9.01 15.55 -0.52
CA THR A 28 -8.77 15.52 0.93
C THR A 28 -7.34 15.86 1.33
N LYS A 29 -6.46 16.19 0.37
CA LYS A 29 -5.04 16.48 0.60
C LYS A 29 -4.30 15.36 1.33
N ASP A 30 -4.50 14.11 0.88
CA ASP A 30 -3.78 12.97 1.45
C ASP A 30 -2.26 13.14 1.22
N PRO A 31 -1.44 13.16 2.28
CA PRO A 31 -0.01 13.46 2.17
C PRO A 31 0.77 12.41 1.36
N ARG A 32 0.23 11.19 1.20
CA ARG A 32 0.84 10.16 0.34
C ARG A 32 0.69 10.47 -1.16
N VAL A 33 -0.25 11.35 -1.51
CA VAL A 33 -0.55 11.70 -2.90
C VAL A 33 -0.12 13.12 -3.24
N THR A 34 -0.29 14.08 -2.32
CA THR A 34 0.04 15.49 -2.56
C THR A 34 1.47 15.88 -2.17
N GLY A 35 2.14 15.06 -1.35
CA GLY A 35 3.54 15.26 -0.95
C GLY A 35 4.53 14.44 -1.79
N ASP A 36 5.70 14.18 -1.24
CA ASP A 36 6.74 13.31 -1.83
C ASP A 36 6.44 11.80 -1.64
N GLY A 37 5.28 11.47 -1.07
CA GLY A 37 4.85 10.11 -0.77
C GLY A 37 5.47 9.52 0.50
N SER A 38 6.51 10.15 1.05
CA SER A 38 7.34 9.56 2.11
C SER A 38 6.94 9.96 3.52
N THR A 39 5.85 10.72 3.69
CA THR A 39 5.41 11.24 4.99
C THR A 39 5.31 10.13 6.04
N PHE A 40 4.80 8.94 5.67
CA PHE A 40 4.66 7.80 6.58
C PHE A 40 5.82 6.79 6.51
N ASP A 41 6.79 7.01 5.63
CA ASP A 41 7.97 6.14 5.46
C ASP A 41 9.16 6.61 6.31
N LYS A 42 8.98 7.67 7.11
CA LYS A 42 10.01 8.26 7.97
C LYS A 42 9.55 8.36 9.44
N PRO A 43 10.47 8.41 10.41
CA PRO A 43 10.12 8.72 11.80
C PRO A 43 9.32 10.03 11.90
N PRO A 44 8.32 10.12 12.81
CA PRO A 44 7.96 9.15 13.86
C PRO A 44 7.00 8.03 13.42
N PHE A 45 6.62 7.96 12.14
CA PHE A 45 5.59 7.02 11.66
C PHE A 45 6.09 5.59 11.46
N VAL A 46 7.39 5.43 11.30
CA VAL A 46 8.08 4.12 11.27
C VAL A 46 9.14 4.07 12.34
N SER A 47 9.23 2.90 12.97
CA SER A 47 10.27 2.52 13.90
C SER A 47 10.85 1.17 13.49
N GLU A 48 12.02 0.82 14.03
CA GLU A 48 12.62 -0.49 13.79
C GLU A 48 11.71 -1.61 14.31
N PHE A 49 11.16 -2.40 13.40
CA PHE A 49 10.41 -3.59 13.77
C PHE A 49 11.37 -4.72 14.18
N LYS A 50 11.58 -4.91 15.48
CA LYS A 50 12.36 -6.04 16.01
C LYS A 50 11.55 -7.32 15.90
N ARG A 51 11.80 -8.13 14.87
CA ARG A 51 11.23 -9.49 14.77
C ARG A 51 11.72 -10.32 15.96
N PRO A 52 10.83 -10.96 16.74
CA PRO A 52 11.25 -11.87 17.79
C PRO A 52 12.03 -13.03 17.17
N GLN A 53 13.23 -13.30 17.70
CA GLN A 53 14.04 -14.44 17.29
C GLN A 53 13.32 -15.72 17.69
N ARG A 54 12.74 -16.43 16.71
CA ARG A 54 12.11 -17.72 16.93
C ARG A 54 13.20 -18.77 16.87
N ASN A 55 13.55 -19.37 18.01
CA ASN A 55 14.45 -20.53 18.06
C ASN A 55 13.84 -21.64 17.19
N ARG A 56 14.37 -21.82 15.97
CA ARG A 56 14.00 -22.92 15.10
C ARG A 56 14.93 -24.09 15.45
N PRO A 57 14.43 -25.22 15.96
CA PRO A 57 15.28 -26.37 16.18
C PRO A 57 15.81 -26.88 14.83
N ASN A 58 17.12 -27.16 14.76
CA ASN A 58 17.74 -27.78 13.61
C ASN A 58 17.07 -29.13 13.34
N LYS A 59 16.48 -29.30 12.16
CA LYS A 59 16.11 -30.63 11.66
C LYS A 59 17.40 -31.37 11.32
N LYS A 60 17.66 -32.48 12.02
CA LYS A 60 18.63 -33.51 11.61
C LYS A 60 18.11 -34.26 10.40
#